data_AF-A0A3N6IEG9-F1
#
_entry.id   AF-A0A3N6IEG9-F1
#
_cell.length_a   1.000
_cell.length_b   1.000
_cell.length_c   1.000
_cell.angle_alpha   90.00
_cell.angle_beta   90.00
_cell.angle_gamma   90.00
#
_symmetry.space_group_name_H-M   'P 1'
#
loop_
_entity.id
_entity.type
_entity.pdbx_description
1 polymer ?
#
loop_
_entity_poly.entity_id
_entity_poly.type
_entity_poly.pdbx_seq_one_letter_code
_entity_poly.pdbx_strand_id
1 'polypeptide(L)'
;MTIVSEQRVEPLVSPGLRATLAEEIKRQEQDDNRRGPEAEPFAAAVRPADAVLRQRLDSWFREFAPMVRRVVARSVRREDVDLVDDLAQDVWVQAWQYLLRGNEVARPAGLLAVMARSRVCGHYRSARVRREQATDFQVTELAVDRLVSWIGAAA
;
A
#
# COMPACT_ATOMS: atom_id res chain seq x y z
N MET A 1 -26.69 10.86 52.99
CA MET A 1 -26.85 10.35 51.62
C MET A 1 -25.79 11.04 50.78
N THR A 2 -24.87 10.25 50.25
CA THR A 2 -23.47 10.61 49.94
C THR A 2 -23.33 11.30 48.59
N ILE A 3 -22.55 12.38 48.55
CA ILE A 3 -22.21 13.16 47.35
C ILE A 3 -21.19 12.34 46.54
N VAL A 4 -21.50 12.03 45.28
CA VAL A 4 -20.57 11.38 44.33
C VAL A 4 -19.57 12.43 43.86
N SER A 5 -18.33 12.32 44.33
CA SER A 5 -17.20 13.14 43.90
C SER A 5 -16.85 12.85 42.43
N GLU A 6 -16.88 13.89 41.60
CA GLU A 6 -16.24 13.90 40.28
C GLU A 6 -14.72 13.75 40.46
N GLN A 7 -14.19 12.54 40.23
CA GLN A 7 -12.75 12.35 40.11
C GLN A 7 -12.27 12.97 38.80
N ARG A 8 -11.59 14.11 38.90
CA ARG A 8 -10.75 14.64 37.80
C ARG A 8 -9.69 13.60 37.46
N VAL A 9 -9.74 13.08 36.24
CA VAL A 9 -8.64 12.32 35.65
C VAL A 9 -7.52 13.30 35.37
N GLU A 10 -6.51 13.34 36.24
CA GLU A 10 -5.28 14.08 35.97
C GLU A 10 -4.55 13.44 34.78
N PRO A 11 -4.04 14.23 33.83
CA PRO A 11 -3.26 13.68 32.72
C PRO A 11 -1.97 13.06 33.26
N LEU A 12 -1.80 11.75 33.02
CA LEU A 12 -0.64 10.90 33.37
C LEU A 12 0.73 11.38 32.85
N VAL A 13 0.81 12.52 32.18
CA VAL A 13 2.05 13.07 31.64
C VAL A 13 2.17 14.52 32.07
N SER A 14 3.16 14.79 32.93
CA SER A 14 3.48 16.13 33.41
C SER A 14 3.70 17.10 32.23
N PRO A 15 3.21 18.35 32.30
CA PRO A 15 3.35 19.34 31.22
C PRO A 15 4.81 19.54 30.75
N GLY A 16 5.76 19.44 31.68
CA GLY A 16 7.20 19.51 31.38
C GLY A 16 7.68 18.37 30.48
N LEU A 17 7.16 17.15 30.67
CA LEU A 17 7.48 15.97 29.85
C LEU A 17 6.91 16.08 28.43
N ARG A 18 5.74 16.73 28.27
CA ARG A 18 5.16 17.03 26.95
C ARG A 18 5.95 18.09 26.19
N ALA A 19 6.44 19.11 26.89
CA ALA A 19 7.27 20.15 26.30
C ALA A 19 8.63 19.59 25.86
N THR A 20 9.26 18.73 26.66
CA THR A 20 10.53 18.09 26.27
C THR A 20 10.33 17.13 25.09
N LEU A 21 9.23 16.38 25.04
CA LEU A 21 8.94 15.47 23.93
C LEU A 21 8.63 16.23 22.63
N ALA A 22 7.93 17.37 22.71
CA ALA A 22 7.65 18.20 21.54
C ALA A 22 8.92 18.82 20.95
N GLU A 23 9.87 19.24 21.79
CA GLU A 23 11.17 19.72 21.31
C GLU A 23 12.05 18.59 20.74
N GLU A 24 11.98 17.39 21.32
CA GLU A 24 12.68 16.20 20.77
C GLU A 24 12.14 15.82 19.39
N ILE A 25 10.81 15.82 19.21
CA ILE A 25 10.17 15.55 17.91
C ILE A 25 10.57 16.61 16.90
N LYS A 26 10.54 17.90 17.27
CA LYS A 26 10.90 18.99 16.37
C LYS A 26 12.38 18.94 15.98
N ARG A 27 13.26 18.51 16.90
CA ARG A 27 14.67 18.28 16.60
C ARG A 27 14.86 17.10 15.66
N GLN A 28 14.15 16.00 15.88
CA GLN A 28 14.18 14.81 15.02
C GLN A 28 13.67 15.15 13.61
N GLU A 29 12.55 15.86 13.47
CA GLU A 29 12.02 16.32 12.19
C GLU A 29 12.97 17.28 11.47
N GLN A 30 13.69 18.14 12.22
CA GLN A 30 14.72 19.00 11.63
C GLN A 30 15.93 18.21 11.16
N ASP A 31 16.38 17.21 11.91
CA ASP A 31 17.48 16.34 11.53
C ASP A 31 17.11 15.45 10.33
N ASP A 32 15.88 14.94 10.27
CA ASP A 32 15.35 14.17 9.14
C ASP A 32 15.19 15.04 7.88
N ASN A 33 14.71 16.28 8.03
CA ASN A 33 14.66 17.25 6.92
C ASN A 33 16.06 17.68 6.44
N ARG A 34 17.06 17.68 7.34
CA ARG A 34 18.46 18.01 7.01
C ARG A 34 19.21 16.86 6.35
N ARG A 35 18.82 15.62 6.68
CA ARG A 35 19.34 14.39 6.06
C ARG A 35 19.00 14.27 4.58
N GLY A 36 18.02 15.03 4.10
CA GLY A 36 17.44 14.83 2.77
C GLY A 36 16.79 13.45 2.69
N PRO A 37 16.12 13.09 1.59
CA PRO A 37 15.78 11.70 1.37
C PRO A 37 17.11 10.95 1.33
N GLU A 38 17.43 10.17 2.38
CA GLU A 38 18.37 9.06 2.24
C GLU A 38 17.74 8.12 1.23
N ALA A 39 17.93 8.44 -0.04
CA ALA A 39 17.73 7.56 -1.16
C ALA A 39 18.79 6.47 -0.99
N GLU A 40 18.48 5.51 -0.11
CA GLU A 40 18.86 4.11 -0.30
C GLU A 40 18.95 3.88 -1.82
N PRO A 41 20.11 3.44 -2.35
CA PRO A 41 20.40 3.46 -3.76
C PRO A 41 19.63 2.33 -4.47
N PHE A 42 18.31 2.42 -4.50
CA PHE A 42 17.48 1.82 -5.54
C PHE A 42 17.55 2.62 -6.84
N ALA A 43 18.64 3.38 -7.05
CA ALA A 43 19.19 3.55 -8.37
C ALA A 43 19.56 2.15 -8.88
N ALA A 44 18.55 1.37 -9.29
CA ALA A 44 18.72 0.16 -10.05
C ALA A 44 19.61 0.57 -11.22
N ALA A 45 20.90 0.22 -11.14
CA ALA A 45 21.89 0.65 -12.10
C ALA A 45 21.32 0.38 -13.48
N VAL A 46 21.05 1.45 -14.23
CA VAL A 46 20.43 1.40 -15.55
C VAL A 46 21.37 0.58 -16.41
N ARG A 47 21.10 -0.73 -16.53
CA ARG A 47 21.99 -1.61 -17.29
C ARG A 47 21.89 -1.17 -18.75
N PRO A 48 23.02 -0.91 -19.43
CA PRO A 48 23.01 -0.59 -20.85
C PRO A 48 22.33 -1.68 -21.69
N ALA A 49 22.45 -2.94 -21.25
CA ALA A 49 21.80 -4.11 -21.84
C ALA A 49 20.26 -4.01 -21.92
N ASP A 50 19.63 -3.20 -21.06
CA ASP A 50 18.18 -3.06 -20.99
C ASP A 50 17.64 -2.03 -21.99
N ALA A 51 18.50 -1.29 -22.69
CA ALA A 51 18.10 -0.17 -23.58
C ALA A 51 17.11 -0.61 -24.67
N VAL A 52 17.35 -1.78 -25.29
CA VAL A 52 16.47 -2.35 -26.32
C VAL A 52 15.08 -2.68 -25.74
N LEU A 53 15.05 -3.23 -24.52
CA LEU A 53 13.80 -3.56 -23.85
C LEU A 53 13.01 -2.29 -23.47
N ARG A 54 13.69 -1.21 -23.07
CA ARG A 54 13.05 0.08 -22.78
C ARG A 54 12.41 0.68 -24.03
N GLN A 55 13.12 0.68 -25.15
CA GLN A 55 12.57 1.14 -26.43
C GLN A 55 11.34 0.31 -26.85
N ARG A 56 11.41 -1.02 -26.65
CA ARG A 56 10.26 -1.90 -26.91
C ARG A 56 9.08 -1.57 -26.00
N LEU A 57 9.31 -1.37 -24.70
CA LEU A 57 8.24 -1.01 -23.76
C LEU A 57 7.63 0.37 -24.08
N ASP A 58 8.45 1.36 -24.41
CA ASP A 58 7.99 2.69 -24.83
C ASP A 58 7.13 2.62 -26.10
N SER A 59 7.56 1.83 -27.09
CA SER A 59 6.75 1.55 -28.28
C SER A 59 5.38 0.95 -27.92
N TRP A 60 5.35 -0.05 -27.03
CA TRP A 60 4.09 -0.64 -26.58
C TRP A 60 3.22 0.34 -25.80
N PHE A 61 3.82 1.18 -24.95
CA PHE A 61 3.11 2.18 -24.18
C PHE A 61 2.37 3.15 -25.12
N ARG A 62 3.09 3.71 -26.10
CA ARG A 62 2.51 4.66 -27.07
C ARG A 62 1.38 4.04 -27.89
N GLU A 63 1.53 2.79 -28.30
CA GLU A 63 0.54 2.10 -29.13
C GLU A 63 -0.68 1.61 -28.32
N PHE A 64 -0.46 1.04 -27.15
CA PHE A 64 -1.47 0.27 -26.43
C PHE A 64 -1.99 0.91 -25.14
N ALA A 65 -1.45 2.04 -24.67
CA ALA A 65 -1.98 2.73 -23.48
C ALA A 65 -3.50 2.99 -23.52
N PRO A 66 -4.10 3.48 -24.62
CA PRO A 66 -5.55 3.66 -24.67
C PRO A 66 -6.33 2.34 -24.59
N MET A 67 -5.74 1.23 -25.03
CA MET A 67 -6.36 -0.09 -24.95
C MET A 67 -6.26 -0.66 -23.53
N VAL A 68 -5.09 -0.61 -22.91
CA VAL A 68 -4.88 -1.03 -21.51
C VAL A 68 -5.84 -0.30 -20.58
N ARG A 69 -5.88 1.04 -20.68
CA ARG A 69 -6.78 1.86 -19.86
C ARG A 69 -8.25 1.49 -20.05
N ARG A 70 -8.70 1.24 -21.28
CA ARG A 70 -10.07 0.79 -21.57
C ARG A 70 -10.38 -0.60 -21.01
N VAL A 71 -9.42 -1.53 -21.05
CA VAL A 71 -9.60 -2.87 -20.47
C VAL A 71 -9.73 -2.80 -18.96
N VAL A 72 -8.86 -2.01 -18.31
CA VAL A 72 -8.93 -1.77 -16.85
C VAL A 72 -10.26 -1.11 -16.49
N ALA A 73 -10.62 0.00 -17.14
CA ALA A 73 -11.86 0.74 -16.88
C ALA A 73 -13.13 -0.11 -17.01
N ARG A 74 -13.16 -1.09 -17.93
CA ARG A 74 -14.29 -2.02 -18.07
C ARG A 74 -14.32 -3.13 -17.02
N SER A 75 -13.21 -3.37 -16.34
CA SER A 75 -13.04 -4.47 -15.39
C SER A 75 -13.15 -4.02 -13.93
N VAL A 76 -12.89 -2.74 -13.66
CA VAL A 76 -13.12 -2.15 -12.33
C VAL A 76 -14.61 -1.92 -12.08
N ARG A 77 -14.99 -1.86 -10.81
CA ARG A 77 -16.33 -1.46 -10.41
C ARG A 77 -16.54 0.02 -10.67
N ARG A 78 -17.82 0.43 -10.80
CA ARG A 78 -18.16 1.80 -11.18
C ARG A 78 -17.79 2.82 -10.11
N GLU A 79 -17.83 2.40 -8.85
CA GLU A 79 -17.42 3.18 -7.68
C GLU A 79 -15.90 3.40 -7.57
N ASP A 80 -15.09 2.58 -8.24
CA ASP A 80 -13.62 2.57 -8.12
C ASP A 80 -12.94 3.13 -9.40
N VAL A 81 -13.53 4.15 -10.01
CA VAL A 81 -13.05 4.72 -11.29
C VAL A 81 -11.70 5.42 -11.16
N ASP A 82 -11.38 5.90 -9.96
CA ASP A 82 -10.12 6.51 -9.57
C ASP A 82 -8.94 5.52 -9.65
N LEU A 83 -9.19 4.23 -9.43
CA LEU A 83 -8.16 3.19 -9.50
C LEU A 83 -7.72 2.85 -10.94
N VAL A 84 -8.41 3.35 -11.95
CA VAL A 84 -8.16 2.95 -13.35
C VAL A 84 -6.74 3.27 -13.78
N ASP A 85 -6.26 4.47 -13.47
CA ASP A 85 -4.95 4.93 -13.92
C ASP A 85 -3.83 4.22 -13.12
N ASP A 86 -4.02 4.00 -11.82
CA ASP A 86 -3.10 3.24 -10.96
C ASP A 86 -2.94 1.79 -11.43
N LEU A 87 -4.06 1.10 -11.65
CA LEU A 87 -4.05 -0.29 -12.12
C LEU A 87 -3.50 -0.38 -13.55
N ALA A 88 -3.69 0.64 -14.39
CA ALA A 88 -3.08 0.70 -15.71
C ALA A 88 -1.56 0.90 -15.63
N GLN A 89 -1.06 1.71 -14.69
CA GLN A 89 0.38 1.86 -14.44
C GLN A 89 1.03 0.54 -14.00
N ASP A 90 0.37 -0.20 -13.10
CA ASP A 90 0.83 -1.51 -12.64
C ASP A 90 1.00 -2.53 -13.78
N VAL A 91 0.17 -2.46 -14.82
CA VAL A 91 0.30 -3.31 -16.01
C VAL A 91 1.64 -3.08 -16.70
N TRP A 92 2.10 -1.82 -16.78
CA TRP A 92 3.38 -1.49 -17.41
C TRP A 92 4.56 -1.95 -16.57
N VAL A 93 4.47 -1.87 -15.24
CA VAL A 93 5.45 -2.45 -14.34
C VAL A 93 5.53 -3.97 -14.54
N GLN A 94 4.38 -4.64 -14.63
CA GLN A 94 4.33 -6.08 -14.89
C GLN A 94 4.90 -6.44 -16.27
N ALA A 95 4.57 -5.67 -17.31
CA ALA A 95 5.11 -5.86 -18.66
C ALA A 95 6.62 -5.67 -18.68
N TRP A 96 7.15 -4.67 -17.96
CA TRP A 96 8.58 -4.45 -17.82
C TRP A 96 9.29 -5.64 -17.19
N GLN A 97 8.78 -6.14 -16.06
CA GLN A 97 9.32 -7.33 -15.40
C GLN A 97 9.24 -8.58 -16.30
N TYR A 98 8.17 -8.71 -17.09
CA TYR A 98 8.02 -9.80 -18.03
C TYR A 98 9.09 -9.77 -19.14
N LEU A 99 9.40 -8.57 -19.66
CA LEU A 99 10.46 -8.37 -20.65
C LEU A 99 11.85 -8.62 -20.06
N LEU A 100 12.13 -8.15 -18.84
CA LEU A 100 13.41 -8.36 -18.16
C LEU A 100 13.72 -9.84 -17.90
N ARG A 101 12.71 -10.70 -17.81
CA ARG A 101 12.88 -12.16 -17.70
C ARG A 101 13.26 -12.83 -19.03
N GLY A 102 13.42 -12.08 -20.11
CA GLY A 102 13.81 -12.60 -21.42
C GLY A 102 12.66 -13.27 -22.20
N ASN A 103 11.41 -13.01 -21.81
CA ASN A 103 10.27 -13.60 -22.51
C ASN A 103 10.05 -12.96 -23.88
N GLU A 104 9.92 -13.79 -24.90
CA GLU A 104 9.51 -13.33 -26.23
C GLU A 104 8.00 -13.09 -26.29
N VAL A 105 7.60 -12.04 -27.02
CA VAL A 105 6.20 -11.63 -27.12
C VAL A 105 5.85 -11.39 -28.58
N ALA A 106 5.12 -12.34 -29.17
CA ALA A 106 4.63 -12.22 -30.53
C ALA A 106 3.36 -11.36 -30.64
N ARG A 107 2.55 -11.28 -29.57
CA ARG A 107 1.25 -10.60 -29.56
C ARG A 107 1.12 -9.68 -28.33
N PRO A 108 1.72 -8.47 -28.36
CA PRO A 108 1.75 -7.57 -27.20
C PRO A 108 0.35 -7.15 -26.74
N ALA A 109 -0.56 -6.84 -27.67
CA ALA A 109 -1.92 -6.43 -27.34
C ALA A 109 -2.67 -7.47 -26.49
N GLY A 110 -2.58 -8.75 -26.86
CA GLY A 110 -3.23 -9.85 -26.14
C GLY A 110 -2.64 -10.06 -24.75
N LEU A 111 -1.31 -10.01 -24.64
CA LEU A 111 -0.59 -10.12 -23.37
C LEU A 111 -1.00 -9.01 -22.40
N LEU A 112 -0.97 -7.75 -22.87
CA LEU A 112 -1.31 -6.58 -22.06
C LEU A 112 -2.76 -6.62 -21.59
N ALA A 113 -3.69 -7.07 -22.44
CA ALA A 113 -5.09 -7.25 -22.05
C ALA A 113 -5.28 -8.33 -20.97
N VAL A 114 -4.48 -9.42 -21.00
CA VAL A 114 -4.49 -10.45 -19.96
C VAL A 114 -3.90 -9.90 -18.66
N MET A 115 -2.76 -9.20 -18.72
CA MET A 115 -2.15 -8.55 -17.55
C MET A 115 -3.10 -7.56 -16.90
N ALA A 116 -3.77 -6.71 -17.67
CA ALA A 116 -4.75 -5.75 -17.18
C ALA A 116 -5.90 -6.41 -16.40
N ARG A 117 -6.52 -7.46 -16.95
CA ARG A 117 -7.58 -8.19 -16.25
C ARG A 117 -7.05 -8.87 -14.98
N SER A 118 -5.89 -9.51 -15.07
CA SER A 118 -5.25 -10.17 -13.94
C SER A 118 -4.93 -9.18 -12.81
N ARG A 119 -4.48 -7.97 -13.14
CA ARG A 119 -4.16 -6.93 -12.16
C ARG A 119 -5.40 -6.46 -11.40
N VAL A 120 -6.50 -6.22 -12.11
CA VAL A 120 -7.79 -5.86 -11.51
C VAL A 120 -8.30 -6.97 -10.59
N CYS A 121 -8.28 -8.22 -11.06
CA CYS A 121 -8.66 -9.37 -10.22
C CYS A 121 -7.77 -9.50 -8.97
N GLY A 122 -6.46 -9.31 -9.14
CA GLY A 122 -5.48 -9.35 -8.06
C GLY A 122 -5.71 -8.24 -7.02
N HIS A 123 -6.05 -7.04 -7.46
CA HIS A 123 -6.40 -5.92 -6.58
C HIS A 123 -7.59 -6.28 -5.68
N TYR A 124 -8.72 -6.70 -6.27
CA TYR A 124 -9.91 -7.02 -5.48
C TYR A 124 -9.72 -8.23 -4.58
N ARG A 125 -8.97 -9.24 -5.02
CA ARG A 125 -8.59 -10.37 -4.16
C ARG A 125 -7.79 -9.89 -2.94
N SER A 126 -6.78 -9.04 -3.16
CA SER A 126 -5.93 -8.52 -2.09
C SER A 126 -6.69 -7.57 -1.15
N ALA A 127 -7.61 -6.76 -1.69
CA ALA A 127 -8.47 -5.90 -0.89
C ALA A 127 -9.43 -6.70 0.00
N ARG A 128 -9.98 -7.81 -0.53
CA ARG A 128 -10.81 -8.74 0.24
C ARG A 128 -10.03 -9.38 1.39
N VAL A 129 -8.85 -9.95 1.11
CA VAL A 129 -8.00 -10.57 2.14
C VAL A 129 -7.65 -9.56 3.24
N ARG A 130 -7.30 -8.31 2.89
CA ARG A 130 -7.01 -7.27 3.87
C ARG A 130 -8.21 -6.93 4.77
N ARG A 131 -9.43 -6.93 4.23
CA ARG A 131 -10.65 -6.71 5.02
C ARG A 131 -10.92 -7.87 5.97
N GLU A 132 -10.75 -9.10 5.49
CA GLU A 132 -10.91 -10.32 6.31
C GLU A 132 -9.89 -10.32 7.47
N GLN A 133 -8.62 -10.06 7.19
CA GLN A 133 -7.57 -9.93 8.22
C GLN A 133 -7.85 -8.82 9.23
N ALA A 134 -8.25 -7.62 8.79
CA ALA A 134 -8.58 -6.52 9.69
C ALA A 134 -9.73 -6.87 10.65
N THR A 135 -10.69 -7.66 10.18
CA THR A 135 -11.81 -8.14 11.01
C THR A 135 -11.32 -9.16 12.04
N ASP A 136 -10.41 -10.06 11.66
CA ASP A 136 -9.85 -11.09 12.56
C ASP A 136 -9.08 -10.46 13.75
N PHE A 137 -8.39 -9.33 13.55
CA PHE A 137 -7.72 -8.61 14.65
C PHE A 137 -8.70 -7.97 15.64
N GLN A 138 -9.86 -7.48 15.18
CA GLN A 138 -10.91 -6.96 16.08
C GLN A 138 -11.55 -8.07 16.92
N VAL A 139 -11.63 -9.29 16.39
CA VAL A 139 -12.10 -10.46 17.14
C VAL A 139 -11.06 -10.92 18.16
N THR A 140 -9.77 -10.70 17.90
CA THR A 140 -8.67 -11.13 18.79
C THR A 140 -8.66 -10.35 20.11
N GLU A 141 -8.87 -9.03 20.10
CA GLU A 141 -8.97 -8.23 21.34
C GLU A 141 -10.17 -8.66 22.20
N LEU A 142 -11.33 -8.86 21.56
CA LEU A 142 -12.55 -9.37 22.22
C LEU A 142 -12.39 -10.82 22.72
N ALA A 143 -11.59 -11.64 22.04
CA ALA A 143 -11.26 -12.99 22.46
C ALA A 143 -10.31 -12.99 23.65
N VAL A 144 -9.30 -12.10 23.67
CA VAL A 144 -8.38 -11.91 24.80
C VAL A 144 -9.15 -11.40 26.03
N ASP A 145 -10.02 -10.41 25.88
CA ASP A 145 -10.84 -9.89 26.98
C ASP A 145 -11.77 -10.96 27.57
N ARG A 146 -12.36 -11.82 26.72
CA ARG A 146 -13.15 -12.97 27.18
C ARG A 146 -12.30 -14.01 27.92
N LEU A 147 -11.09 -14.28 27.44
CA LEU A 147 -10.18 -15.26 28.04
C LEU A 147 -9.68 -14.77 29.40
N VAL A 148 -9.36 -13.48 29.51
CA VAL A 148 -9.01 -12.80 30.77
C VAL A 148 -10.21 -12.81 31.72
N SER A 149 -11.42 -12.54 31.23
CA SER A 149 -12.64 -12.64 32.03
C SER A 149 -12.88 -14.05 32.59
N TRP A 150 -12.62 -15.09 31.81
CA TRP A 150 -12.76 -16.48 32.25
C TRP A 150 -11.68 -16.91 33.25
N ILE A 151 -10.44 -16.44 33.09
CA ILE A 151 -9.36 -16.70 34.04
C ILE A 151 -9.60 -15.94 35.35
N GLY A 152 -10.02 -14.67 35.27
CA GLY A 152 -10.29 -13.82 36.43
C GLY A 152 -11.55 -14.23 37.22
N ALA A 153 -12.54 -14.85 36.57
CA ALA A 153 -13.73 -15.37 37.24
C ALA A 153 -13.52 -16.72 37.96
N ALA A 154 -12.37 -17.37 37.75
CA ALA A 154 -12.01 -18.65 38.36
C ALA A 154 -11.08 -18.50 39.59
N ALA A 155 -10.82 -17.28 40.04
CA ALA A 155 -10.04 -16.94 41.24
C ALA A 155 -10.94 -16.36 42.33
#